data_AF-A0A1Q9C3M8-F1
#
_entry.id   AF-A0A1Q9C3M8-F1
#
_cell.length_a   1.000
_cell.length_b   1.000
_cell.length_c   1.000
_cell.angle_alpha   90.00
_cell.angle_beta   90.00
_cell.angle_gamma   90.00
#
_symmetry.space_group_name_H-M   'P 1'
#
loop_
_entity.id
_entity.type
_entity.pdbx_description
1 polymer ?
#
loop_
_entity_poly.entity_id
_entity_poly.type
_entity_poly.pdbx_seq_one_letter_code
_entity_poly.pdbx_strand_id
1 'polypeptide(L)'
;MAETLGTYNLMKDAPGCTGMFWRADPRSGQKGTMDNWPRDGAQLKGVVHEVNGAKWLECKEVKQKGGDWTKCSADQWMPFRYSQYYLEEA
;
A
#
# COMPACT_ATOMS: atom_id res chain seq x y z
N MET A 1 12.05 16.88 3.13
CA MET A 1 10.75 16.21 2.85
C MET A 1 10.64 15.08 3.86
N ALA A 2 9.58 15.02 4.65
CA ALA A 2 9.49 14.05 5.74
C ALA A 2 9.05 12.68 5.19
N GLU A 3 10.01 11.76 5.11
CA GLU A 3 9.79 10.35 4.78
C GLU A 3 9.52 9.60 6.08
N THR A 4 8.25 9.37 6.40
CA THR A 4 7.88 8.68 7.65
C THR A 4 7.79 7.19 7.39
N LEU A 5 8.66 6.40 8.00
CA LEU A 5 8.54 4.94 7.98
C LEU A 5 7.44 4.51 8.94
N GLY A 6 6.47 3.74 8.46
CA GLY A 6 5.33 3.29 9.26
C GLY A 6 4.79 1.93 8.81
N THR A 7 4.00 1.33 9.69
CA THR A 7 3.24 0.12 9.39
C THR A 7 1.77 0.49 9.30
N TYR A 8 1.08 -0.03 8.29
CA TYR A 8 -0.28 0.33 7.95
C TYR A 8 -1.10 -0.91 7.61
N ASN A 9 -2.32 -0.99 8.11
CA ASN A 9 -3.27 -2.04 7.79
C ASN A 9 -4.12 -1.61 6.60
N LEU A 10 -4.28 -2.52 5.63
CA LEU A 10 -5.21 -2.32 4.51
C LEU A 10 -6.64 -2.63 4.98
N MET A 11 -7.39 -1.57 5.22
CA MET A 11 -8.79 -1.61 5.62
C MET A 11 -9.68 -1.37 4.40
N LYS A 12 -10.81 -2.06 4.35
CA LYS A 12 -11.86 -1.83 3.34
C LYS A 12 -13.03 -1.11 3.98
N ASP A 13 -13.63 -0.21 3.23
CA ASP A 13 -14.82 0.54 3.60
C ASP A 13 -16.11 -0.22 3.19
N ALA A 14 -16.05 -1.04 2.14
CA ALA A 14 -17.20 -1.74 1.58
C ALA A 14 -17.00 -3.27 1.44
N PRO A 15 -18.04 -4.09 1.67
CA PRO A 15 -18.00 -5.52 1.35
C PRO A 15 -18.05 -5.72 -0.18
N GLY A 16 -17.06 -6.44 -0.75
CA GLY A 16 -17.11 -6.84 -2.16
C GLY A 16 -15.76 -6.91 -2.88
N CYS A 17 -14.74 -6.20 -2.39
CA CYS A 17 -13.41 -6.27 -2.99
C CYS A 17 -12.46 -7.18 -2.17
N THR A 18 -11.65 -7.97 -2.88
CA THR A 18 -10.74 -8.99 -2.31
C THR A 18 -9.34 -8.42 -2.00
N GLY A 19 -9.17 -7.10 -2.21
CA GLY A 19 -8.03 -6.25 -1.86
C GLY A 19 -7.60 -5.37 -3.05
N MET A 20 -6.40 -4.80 -2.98
CA MET A 20 -6.00 -3.70 -3.86
C MET A 20 -4.67 -4.00 -4.57
N PHE A 21 -4.68 -3.90 -5.90
CA PHE A 21 -3.47 -3.97 -6.71
C PHE A 21 -2.50 -2.84 -6.36
N TRP A 22 -1.20 -3.13 -6.42
CA TRP A 22 -0.17 -2.12 -6.34
C TRP A 22 -0.40 -1.02 -7.37
N ARG A 23 -0.23 0.21 -6.95
CA ARG A 23 -0.30 1.36 -7.83
C ARG A 23 1.09 1.71 -8.33
N ALA A 24 1.09 2.33 -9.50
CA ALA A 24 2.29 2.94 -10.06
C ALA A 24 2.80 4.03 -9.12
N ASP A 25 4.11 4.27 -9.15
CA ASP A 25 4.69 5.40 -8.46
C ASP A 25 4.01 6.69 -8.94
N PRO A 26 3.37 7.47 -8.05
CA PRO A 26 2.72 8.71 -8.42
C PRO A 26 3.70 9.80 -8.91
N ARG A 27 5.01 9.61 -8.72
CA ARG A 27 6.08 10.55 -9.14
C ARG A 27 6.62 10.22 -10.53
N SER A 28 6.92 8.96 -10.79
CA SER A 28 7.57 8.49 -12.03
C SER A 28 6.61 7.83 -13.02
N GLY A 29 5.39 7.44 -12.59
CA GLY A 29 4.41 6.72 -13.41
C GLY A 29 4.79 5.27 -13.72
N GLN A 30 5.86 4.77 -13.09
CA GLN A 30 6.36 3.41 -13.28
C GLN A 30 5.34 2.40 -12.75
N LYS A 31 4.86 1.51 -13.62
CA LYS A 31 3.76 0.60 -13.27
C LYS A 31 4.21 -0.37 -12.19
N GLY A 32 3.50 -0.37 -11.06
CA GLY A 32 3.68 -1.38 -10.02
C GLY A 32 3.39 -2.78 -10.56
N THR A 33 4.05 -3.77 -9.97
CA THR A 33 3.86 -5.17 -10.34
C THR A 33 2.44 -5.63 -9.98
N MET A 34 1.89 -6.60 -10.72
CA MET A 34 0.60 -7.22 -10.36
C MET A 34 0.78 -8.38 -9.35
N ASP A 35 2.01 -8.60 -8.89
CA ASP A 35 2.38 -9.73 -8.06
C ASP A 35 2.39 -9.36 -6.58
N ASN A 36 1.86 -10.28 -5.76
CA ASN A 36 1.83 -10.16 -4.30
C ASN A 36 1.17 -8.87 -3.77
N TRP A 37 0.07 -8.44 -4.39
CA TRP A 37 -0.70 -7.31 -3.93
C TRP A 37 -1.46 -7.62 -2.62
N PRO A 38 -1.61 -6.65 -1.71
CA PRO A 38 -2.16 -6.85 -0.38
C PRO A 38 -3.65 -7.16 -0.45
N ARG A 39 -4.03 -8.31 0.13
CA ARG A 39 -5.43 -8.70 0.27
C ARG A 39 -6.09 -8.02 1.47
N ASP A 40 -7.40 -8.18 1.58
CA ASP A 40 -8.19 -7.74 2.72
C ASP A 40 -7.54 -8.14 4.07
N GLY A 41 -7.26 -7.15 4.91
CA GLY A 41 -6.60 -7.34 6.21
C GLY A 41 -5.10 -7.63 6.14
N ALA A 42 -4.45 -7.37 5.00
CA ALA A 42 -2.99 -7.38 4.90
C ALA A 42 -2.37 -6.17 5.61
N GLN A 43 -1.16 -6.36 6.12
CA GLN A 43 -0.36 -5.28 6.71
C GLN A 43 0.73 -4.87 5.71
N LEU A 44 0.92 -3.58 5.54
CA LEU A 44 1.95 -2.99 4.70
C LEU A 44 2.91 -2.21 5.58
N LYS A 45 4.19 -2.34 5.31
CA LYS A 45 5.23 -1.58 6.00
C LYS A 45 6.06 -0.86 4.96
N GLY A 46 6.24 0.44 5.15
CA GLY A 46 6.73 1.28 4.09
C GLY A 46 7.05 2.70 4.52
N VAL A 47 7.35 3.53 3.52
CA VAL A 47 7.65 4.94 3.70
C VAL A 47 6.48 5.78 3.18
N VAL A 48 6.03 6.74 3.97
CA VAL A 48 4.97 7.66 3.57
C VAL A 48 5.57 8.83 2.79
N HIS A 49 4.99 9.08 1.63
CA HIS A 49 5.28 10.23 0.78
C HIS A 49 4.00 11.01 0.52
N GLU A 50 4.14 12.31 0.44
CA GLU A 50 3.08 13.19 -0.04
C GLU A 50 3.37 13.60 -1.47
N VAL A 51 2.49 13.24 -2.39
CA VAL A 51 2.64 13.49 -3.84
C VAL A 51 1.35 14.10 -4.36
N ASN A 52 1.43 15.29 -4.96
CA ASN A 52 0.28 16.05 -5.45
C ASN A 52 -0.83 16.28 -4.39
N GLY A 53 -0.45 16.49 -3.13
CA GLY A 53 -1.39 16.69 -2.01
C GLY A 53 -2.10 15.43 -1.53
N ALA A 54 -1.73 14.25 -2.04
CA ALA A 54 -2.22 12.96 -1.57
C ALA A 54 -1.11 12.18 -0.86
N LYS A 55 -1.47 11.43 0.19
CA LYS A 55 -0.54 10.54 0.89
C LYS A 55 -0.46 9.19 0.19
N TRP A 56 0.76 8.73 -0.01
CA TRP A 56 1.11 7.46 -0.63
C TRP A 56 2.11 6.72 0.24
N LEU A 57 1.96 5.41 0.33
CA LEU A 57 2.87 4.50 0.99
C LEU A 57 3.73 3.80 -0.07
N GLU A 58 5.03 4.01 -0.03
CA GLU A 58 6.00 3.16 -0.71
C GLU A 58 6.15 1.87 0.08
N CYS A 59 5.57 0.77 -0.39
CA CYS A 59 5.68 -0.51 0.30
C CYS A 59 7.12 -1.03 0.26
N LYS A 60 7.67 -1.37 1.43
CA LYS A 60 8.92 -2.12 1.57
C LYS A 60 8.65 -3.59 1.89
N GLU A 61 7.64 -3.86 2.69
CA GLU A 61 7.24 -5.21 3.08
C GLU A 61 5.71 -5.31 3.17
N VAL A 62 5.15 -6.42 2.69
CA VAL A 62 3.72 -6.73 2.79
C VAL A 62 3.55 -8.06 3.51
N LYS A 63 2.63 -8.10 4.47
CA LYS A 63 2.23 -9.30 5.19
C LYS A 63 0.78 -9.60 4.87
N GLN A 64 0.56 -10.69 4.14
CA GLN A 64 -0.79 -11.18 3.84
C GLN A 64 -1.45 -11.72 5.12
N LYS A 65 -2.78 -11.74 5.14
CA LYS A 65 -3.54 -12.28 6.28
C LYS A 65 -3.14 -13.74 6.56
N GLY A 66 -2.54 -13.98 7.72
CA GLY A 66 -2.07 -15.30 8.15
C GLY A 66 -0.75 -15.75 7.52
N GLY A 67 -0.06 -14.88 6.77
CA GLY A 67 1.25 -15.15 6.19
C GLY A 67 2.37 -14.34 6.87
N ASP A 68 3.58 -14.48 6.33
CA ASP A 68 4.77 -13.76 6.75
C ASP A 68 4.99 -12.45 5.98
N TRP A 69 5.84 -11.58 6.53
CA TRP A 69 6.30 -10.39 5.84
C TRP A 69 7.11 -10.78 4.60
N THR A 70 6.63 -10.35 3.44
CA THR A 70 7.28 -10.54 2.15
C THR A 70 7.79 -9.21 1.65
N LYS A 71 9.01 -9.17 1.09
CA LYS A 71 9.55 -7.93 0.53
C LYS A 71 8.72 -7.46 -0.66
N CYS A 72 8.37 -6.19 -0.63
CA CYS A 72 7.79 -5.49 -1.76
C CYS A 72 8.89 -5.17 -2.79
N SER A 73 8.54 -5.24 -4.07
CA SER A 73 9.43 -4.78 -5.16
C SER A 73 9.55 -3.26 -5.15
N ALA A 74 10.63 -2.74 -5.73
CA ALA A 74 10.67 -1.33 -6.10
C ALA A 74 9.46 -1.02 -7.00
N ASP A 75 8.87 0.17 -6.87
CA ASP A 75 7.66 0.61 -7.58
C ASP A 75 6.32 0.03 -7.06
N GLN A 76 6.28 -0.53 -5.85
CA GLN A 76 5.03 -0.93 -5.20
C GLN A 76 4.49 0.18 -4.30
N TRP A 77 3.56 0.97 -4.84
CA TRP A 77 2.96 2.11 -4.16
C TRP A 77 1.51 1.84 -3.77
N MET A 78 1.08 2.42 -2.65
CA MET A 78 -0.29 2.32 -2.20
C MET A 78 -0.82 3.67 -1.70
N PRO A 79 -1.88 4.23 -2.28
CA PRO A 79 -2.50 5.44 -1.75
C PRO A 79 -3.15 5.15 -0.39
N PHE A 80 -3.07 6.12 0.53
CA PHE A 80 -3.72 6.00 1.84
C PHE A 80 -5.23 5.95 1.76
N ARG A 81 -5.81 6.50 0.70
CA ARG A 81 -7.26 6.47 0.46
C ARG A 81 -7.51 6.24 -1.01
N TYR A 82 -8.26 5.19 -1.32
CA TYR A 82 -8.61 4.84 -2.68
C TYR A 82 -9.99 4.19 -2.74
N SER A 83 -10.97 4.94 -3.24
CA SER A 83 -12.35 4.48 -3.47
C SER A 83 -12.95 3.74 -2.26
N GLN A 84 -12.77 2.41 -2.17
CA GLN A 84 -13.30 1.53 -1.14
C GLN A 84 -12.26 1.02 -0.14
N TYR A 85 -11.02 1.54 -0.18
CA TYR A 85 -9.92 1.13 0.66
C TYR A 85 -9.22 2.32 1.30
N TYR A 86 -8.72 2.10 2.50
CA TYR A 86 -7.84 3.04 3.18
C TYR A 86 -6.73 2.33 3.94
N LEU A 87 -5.60 3.00 4.10
CA LEU A 87 -4.50 2.58 4.95
C LEU A 87 -4.66 3.26 6.30
N GLU A 88 -4.71 2.44 7.35
CA GLU A 88 -4.76 2.89 8.74
C GLU A 88 -3.44 2.53 9.42
N GLU A 89 -2.92 3.40 10.28
CA GLU A 89 -1.69 3.08 11.03
C GLU A 89 -1.93 1.88 11.95
N ALA A 90 -1.02 0.90 11.89
CA ALA A 90 -1.15 -0.40 12.53
C ALA A 90 -0.65 -0.44 13.98
#